data_AF-A0A1G3UF04-F1
#
_entry.id   AF-A0A1G3UF04-F1
#
_cell.length_a   1.000
_cell.length_b   1.000
_cell.length_c   1.000
_cell.angle_alpha   90.00
_cell.angle_beta   90.00
_cell.angle_gamma   90.00
#
_symmetry.space_group_name_H-M   'P 1'
#
loop_
_entity.id
_entity.type
_entity.pdbx_description
1 polymer ?
#
loop_
_entity_poly.entity_id
_entity_poly.type
_entity_poly.pdbx_seq_one_letter_code
_entity_poly.pdbx_strand_id
1 'polypeptide(L)'
;MKKIVLILAMAIFALGADLKSRDFDEYLKSFNTQEIKNMKISSTDMLELIKMDDAILIDIRFKQEAEAWSIPFAKNIPLQELPNRLGELPRDKLIITACPHNDRANMARMYLTMKGYNVKYLNDGLLTTVDKLRGSSAIEFIRELKENK
;
A
#
# COMPACT_ATOMS: atom_id res chain seq x y z
N MET A 1 49.52 15.23 -23.34
CA MET A 1 49.80 13.94 -22.66
C MET A 1 48.66 13.64 -21.70
N LYS A 2 47.98 12.51 -21.94
CA LYS A 2 47.01 11.77 -21.12
C LYS A 2 45.95 12.56 -20.32
N LYS A 3 44.75 12.62 -20.92
CA LYS A 3 43.46 12.75 -20.24
C LYS A 3 43.31 11.58 -19.26
N ILE A 4 43.20 11.87 -17.96
CA ILE A 4 42.71 10.91 -16.96
C ILE A 4 41.40 11.49 -16.44
N VAL A 5 40.31 11.10 -17.11
CA VAL A 5 38.96 11.18 -16.58
C VAL A 5 38.88 10.04 -15.57
N LEU A 6 39.05 10.36 -14.29
CA LEU A 6 38.79 9.40 -13.23
C LEU A 6 37.27 9.28 -13.11
N ILE A 7 36.73 8.26 -13.76
CA ILE A 7 35.34 7.82 -13.63
C ILE A 7 35.17 7.37 -12.18
N LEU A 8 34.70 8.27 -11.31
CA LEU A 8 34.13 7.90 -10.02
C LEU A 8 32.66 7.52 -10.25
N ALA A 9 32.44 6.50 -11.07
CA ALA A 9 31.21 5.71 -11.06
C ALA A 9 31.29 4.76 -9.85
N MET A 10 31.24 5.33 -8.65
CA MET A 10 31.06 4.56 -7.43
C MET A 10 29.60 4.13 -7.36
N ALA A 11 29.35 2.91 -7.86
CA ALA A 11 28.24 2.03 -7.51
C ALA A 11 26.82 2.58 -7.78
N ILE A 12 26.50 2.79 -9.05
CA ILE A 12 25.14 2.52 -9.52
C ILE A 12 24.97 1.00 -9.61
N PHE A 13 23.90 0.50 -8.99
CA PHE A 13 23.33 -0.85 -9.14
C PHE A 13 24.07 -2.03 -8.47
N ALA A 14 23.75 -2.30 -7.20
CA ALA A 14 23.51 -3.67 -6.71
C ALA A 14 22.89 -3.67 -5.29
N LEU A 15 21.75 -3.03 -5.10
CA LEU A 15 20.71 -3.62 -4.24
C LEU A 15 19.45 -3.74 -5.08
N GLY A 16 19.56 -4.52 -6.17
CA GLY A 16 18.48 -5.43 -6.45
C GLY A 16 18.37 -6.32 -5.22
N ALA A 17 17.54 -5.91 -4.25
CA ALA A 17 17.06 -6.85 -3.26
C ALA A 17 16.48 -7.98 -4.10
N ASP A 18 17.20 -9.10 -4.14
CA ASP A 18 16.74 -10.33 -4.74
C ASP A 18 15.30 -10.51 -4.25
N LEU A 19 14.34 -10.28 -5.15
CA LEU A 19 12.92 -10.53 -4.90
C LEU A 19 12.75 -12.05 -4.90
N LYS A 20 13.39 -12.73 -3.94
CA LYS A 20 12.97 -14.06 -3.55
C LYS A 20 11.59 -13.88 -2.97
N SER A 21 10.61 -14.41 -3.68
CA SER A 21 9.30 -14.66 -3.11
C SER A 21 9.50 -15.25 -1.73
N ARG A 22 8.86 -14.67 -0.71
CA ARG A 22 8.85 -15.31 0.59
C ARG A 22 8.23 -16.70 0.40
N ASP A 23 8.90 -17.71 0.95
CA ASP A 23 8.31 -19.02 1.03
C ASP A 23 7.09 -18.94 1.95
N PHE A 24 5.94 -19.42 1.45
CA PHE A 24 4.69 -19.24 2.16
C PHE A 24 4.62 -20.15 3.39
N ASP A 25 5.20 -21.35 3.33
CA ASP A 25 5.22 -22.28 4.46
C ASP A 25 6.07 -21.71 5.61
N GLU A 26 7.22 -21.13 5.30
CA GLU A 26 8.04 -20.43 6.30
C GLU A 26 7.33 -19.22 6.90
N TYR A 27 6.60 -18.44 6.10
CA TYR A 27 5.77 -17.37 6.62
C TYR A 27 4.73 -17.91 7.63
N LEU A 28 4.03 -19.00 7.29
CA LEU A 28 3.03 -19.60 8.18
C LEU A 28 3.65 -20.17 9.46
N LYS A 29 4.81 -20.84 9.39
CA LYS A 29 5.53 -21.35 10.57
C LYS A 29 5.96 -20.23 11.52
N SER A 30 6.29 -19.06 10.99
CA SER A 30 6.68 -17.88 11.78
C SER A 30 5.48 -17.09 12.35
N PHE A 31 4.26 -17.41 11.91
CA PHE A 31 3.07 -16.62 12.20
C PHE A 31 2.75 -16.61 13.70
N ASN A 32 2.50 -15.42 14.23
CA ASN A 32 2.28 -15.22 15.66
C ASN A 32 1.32 -14.04 15.91
N THR A 33 1.01 -13.78 17.18
CA THR A 33 0.08 -12.72 17.58
C THR A 33 0.54 -11.32 17.21
N GLN A 34 1.86 -11.09 17.12
CA GLN A 34 2.40 -9.81 16.66
C GLN A 34 2.14 -9.62 15.16
N GLU A 35 2.25 -10.69 14.36
CA GLU A 35 1.94 -10.61 12.93
C GLU A 35 0.46 -10.25 12.68
N ILE A 36 -0.46 -10.74 13.52
CA ILE A 36 -1.89 -10.36 13.44
C ILE A 36 -2.08 -8.84 13.58
N LYS A 37 -1.29 -8.19 14.44
CA LYS A 37 -1.32 -6.73 14.61
C LYS A 37 -0.61 -6.04 13.46
N ASN A 38 0.54 -6.57 13.04
CA ASN A 38 1.35 -5.98 11.97
C ASN A 38 0.62 -5.95 10.65
N MET A 39 -0.13 -7.00 10.28
CA MET A 39 -0.80 -7.10 8.98
C MET A 39 -2.02 -6.18 8.82
N LYS A 40 -2.52 -5.56 9.91
CA LYS A 40 -3.75 -4.75 9.94
C LYS A 40 -3.45 -3.27 10.10
N ILE A 41 -4.33 -2.43 9.56
CA ILE A 41 -4.39 -1.01 9.89
C ILE A 41 -5.85 -0.55 9.93
N SER A 42 -6.19 0.27 10.92
CA SER A 42 -7.52 0.86 11.03
C SER A 42 -7.67 2.03 10.04
N SER A 43 -8.90 2.37 9.68
CA SER A 43 -9.14 3.57 8.87
C SER A 43 -8.70 4.86 9.57
N THR A 44 -8.66 4.92 10.90
CA THR A 44 -8.13 6.10 11.61
C THR A 44 -6.63 6.25 11.37
N ASP A 45 -5.86 5.19 11.63
CA ASP A 45 -4.40 5.25 11.49
C ASP A 45 -3.99 5.41 10.02
N MET A 46 -4.74 4.77 9.11
CA MET A 46 -4.52 4.88 7.67
C MET A 46 -4.69 6.32 7.18
N LEU A 47 -5.71 7.06 7.65
CA LEU A 47 -5.93 8.45 7.26
C LEU A 47 -4.77 9.35 7.73
N GLU A 48 -4.25 9.16 8.94
CA GLU A 48 -3.09 9.92 9.42
C GLU A 48 -1.84 9.67 8.55
N LEU A 49 -1.53 8.41 8.24
CA LEU A 49 -0.37 8.08 7.39
C LEU A 49 -0.52 8.60 5.95
N ILE A 50 -1.73 8.62 5.41
CA ILE A 50 -2.01 9.18 4.08
C ILE A 50 -1.77 10.70 4.06
N LYS A 51 -2.13 11.41 5.15
CA LYS A 51 -1.85 12.86 5.27
C LYS A 51 -0.36 13.16 5.38
N MET A 52 0.43 12.26 5.94
CA MET A 52 1.88 12.42 6.09
C MET A 52 2.67 11.94 4.85
N ASP A 53 1.97 11.46 3.81
CA ASP A 53 2.56 10.86 2.61
C ASP A 53 3.44 9.60 2.86
N ASP A 54 3.32 9.01 4.05
CA ASP A 54 4.05 7.79 4.48
C ASP A 54 3.42 6.48 3.96
N ALA A 55 2.18 6.56 3.48
CA ALA A 55 1.43 5.43 2.98
C ALA A 55 0.69 5.75 1.67
N ILE A 56 0.31 4.68 0.95
CA ILE A 56 -0.65 4.76 -0.14
C ILE A 56 -1.82 3.80 0.11
N LEU A 57 -3.03 4.23 -0.25
CA LEU A 57 -4.21 3.38 -0.23
C LEU A 57 -4.43 2.80 -1.62
N ILE A 58 -4.48 1.47 -1.74
CA ILE A 58 -4.84 0.79 -2.98
C ILE A 58 -6.22 0.15 -2.85
N ASP A 59 -7.15 0.61 -3.68
CA ASP A 59 -8.49 0.07 -3.78
C ASP A 59 -8.47 -1.12 -4.74
N ILE A 60 -8.62 -2.33 -4.19
CA ILE A 60 -8.52 -3.58 -4.95
C ILE A 60 -9.86 -4.10 -5.48
N ARG A 61 -10.91 -3.29 -5.38
CA ARG A 61 -12.23 -3.60 -5.96
C ARG A 61 -12.18 -3.62 -7.48
N PHE A 62 -13.16 -4.27 -8.09
CA PHE A 62 -13.32 -4.22 -9.53
C PHE A 62 -13.52 -2.78 -10.01
N LYS A 63 -13.08 -2.49 -11.23
CA LYS A 63 -13.16 -1.15 -11.82
C LYS A 63 -14.59 -0.59 -11.73
N GLN A 64 -15.60 -1.41 -12.02
CA GLN A 64 -17.02 -1.03 -11.97
C GLN A 64 -17.49 -0.66 -10.55
N GLU A 65 -16.98 -1.33 -9.51
CA GLU A 65 -17.27 -0.97 -8.12
C GLU A 65 -16.64 0.38 -7.76
N ALA A 66 -15.40 0.62 -8.21
CA ALA A 66 -14.69 1.88 -7.99
C ALA A 66 -15.29 3.05 -8.79
N GLU A 67 -15.84 2.78 -9.97
CA GLU A 67 -16.60 3.75 -10.77
C GLU A 67 -17.94 4.10 -10.11
N ALA A 68 -18.62 3.12 -9.49
CA ALA A 68 -19.87 3.35 -8.78
C ALA A 68 -19.68 4.26 -7.56
N TRP A 69 -18.54 4.16 -6.88
CA TRP A 69 -18.09 5.11 -5.84
C TRP A 69 -16.59 4.93 -5.59
N SER A 70 -15.87 6.03 -5.33
CA SER A 70 -14.42 6.02 -5.15
C SER A 70 -13.99 6.82 -3.93
N ILE A 71 -12.80 6.49 -3.43
CA ILE A 71 -12.08 7.32 -2.47
C ILE A 71 -11.03 8.12 -3.27
N PRO A 72 -11.11 9.46 -3.34
CA PRO A 72 -10.29 10.26 -4.25
C PRO A 72 -8.77 10.11 -4.09
N PHE A 73 -8.32 9.80 -2.88
CA PHE A 73 -6.89 9.61 -2.56
C PHE A 73 -6.43 8.14 -2.67
N ALA A 74 -7.32 7.22 -3.05
CA ALA A 74 -6.99 5.83 -3.29
C ALA A 74 -6.60 5.60 -4.75
N LYS A 75 -5.61 4.74 -4.99
CA LYS A 75 -5.26 4.24 -6.32
C LYS A 75 -6.03 2.96 -6.59
N ASN A 76 -6.90 2.95 -7.60
CA ASN A 76 -7.60 1.72 -7.98
C ASN A 76 -6.67 0.76 -8.75
N ILE A 77 -6.40 -0.39 -8.16
CA ILE A 77 -5.67 -1.52 -8.75
C ILE A 77 -6.50 -2.78 -8.47
N PRO A 78 -7.46 -3.14 -9.36
CA PRO A 78 -8.31 -4.30 -9.15
C PRO A 78 -7.52 -5.57 -8.84
N LEU A 79 -8.04 -6.40 -7.91
CA LEU A 79 -7.32 -7.58 -7.41
C LEU A 79 -6.80 -8.50 -8.52
N GLN A 80 -7.60 -8.72 -9.57
CA GLN A 80 -7.25 -9.57 -10.71
C GLN A 80 -6.18 -8.96 -11.62
N GLU A 81 -5.98 -7.64 -11.58
CA GLU A 81 -4.96 -6.92 -12.35
C GLU A 81 -3.67 -6.72 -11.56
N LEU A 82 -3.73 -6.80 -10.22
CA LEU A 82 -2.61 -6.54 -9.31
C LEU A 82 -1.30 -7.25 -9.71
N PRO A 83 -1.29 -8.53 -10.11
CA PRO A 83 -0.04 -9.20 -10.51
C PRO A 83 0.69 -8.53 -11.69
N ASN A 84 -0.05 -7.93 -12.61
CA ASN A 84 0.50 -7.27 -13.80
C ASN A 84 0.82 -5.79 -13.54
N ARG A 85 0.41 -5.24 -12.40
CA ARG A 85 0.52 -3.82 -12.05
C ARG A 85 1.45 -3.58 -10.86
N LEU A 86 2.32 -4.53 -10.51
CA LEU A 86 3.29 -4.39 -9.42
C LEU A 86 4.26 -3.19 -9.61
N GLY A 87 4.60 -2.87 -10.85
CA GLY A 87 5.48 -1.73 -11.18
C GLY A 87 4.87 -0.35 -10.84
N GLU A 88 3.58 -0.29 -10.57
CA GLU A 88 2.87 0.92 -10.18
C GLU A 88 2.91 1.21 -8.66
N LEU A 89 3.43 0.27 -7.88
CA LEU A 89 3.45 0.33 -6.43
C LEU A 89 4.80 0.87 -5.92
N PRO A 90 4.78 1.84 -4.99
CA PRO A 90 5.98 2.36 -4.37
C PRO A 90 6.68 1.27 -3.55
N ARG A 91 8.00 1.41 -3.39
CA ARG A 91 8.83 0.51 -2.58
C ARG A 91 9.26 1.13 -1.26
N ASP A 92 9.16 2.43 -1.17
CA ASP A 92 9.58 3.31 -0.07
C ASP A 92 8.42 3.69 0.86
N LYS A 93 7.18 3.33 0.53
CA LYS A 93 5.97 3.66 1.32
C LYS A 93 5.26 2.41 1.82
N LEU A 94 4.47 2.58 2.89
CA LEU A 94 3.52 1.57 3.31
C LEU A 94 2.39 1.45 2.29
N ILE A 95 2.09 0.23 1.83
CA ILE A 95 0.93 -0.04 1.00
C ILE A 95 -0.23 -0.49 1.88
N ILE A 96 -1.41 0.08 1.68
CA ILE A 96 -2.63 -0.29 2.39
C ILE A 96 -3.65 -0.80 1.38
N THR A 97 -3.91 -2.10 1.38
CA THR A 97 -4.93 -2.71 0.51
C THR A 97 -6.31 -2.54 1.11
N ALA A 98 -7.30 -2.21 0.30
CA ALA A 98 -8.66 -1.95 0.77
C ALA A 98 -9.75 -2.47 -0.18
N CYS A 99 -10.86 -2.88 0.43
CA CYS A 99 -12.11 -3.28 -0.22
C CYS A 99 -13.28 -2.83 0.68
N PRO A 100 -14.57 -3.11 0.38
CA PRO A 100 -15.68 -2.61 1.21
C PRO A 100 -15.54 -3.01 2.69
N HIS A 101 -15.14 -4.26 2.95
CA HIS A 101 -14.79 -4.80 4.27
C HIS A 101 -13.30 -5.16 4.29
N ASN A 102 -12.92 -6.44 4.37
CA ASN A 102 -11.50 -6.82 4.44
C ASN A 102 -11.11 -8.12 3.72
N ASP A 103 -12.03 -8.87 3.11
CA ASP A 103 -11.73 -10.19 2.53
C ASP A 103 -10.69 -10.12 1.40
N ARG A 104 -11.04 -9.37 0.34
CA ARG A 104 -10.18 -9.20 -0.84
C ARG A 104 -8.94 -8.38 -0.51
N ALA A 105 -9.04 -7.45 0.43
CA ALA A 105 -7.91 -6.66 0.92
C ALA A 105 -6.87 -7.57 1.57
N ASN A 106 -7.31 -8.51 2.41
CA ASN A 106 -6.43 -9.45 3.06
C ASN A 106 -5.72 -10.39 2.05
N MET A 107 -6.41 -10.79 0.98
CA MET A 107 -5.82 -11.56 -0.14
C MET A 107 -4.72 -10.75 -0.86
N ALA A 108 -5.01 -9.49 -1.22
CA ALA A 108 -4.04 -8.60 -1.87
C ALA A 108 -2.81 -8.36 -0.97
N ARG A 109 -3.04 -8.11 0.33
CA ARG A 109 -1.99 -7.94 1.33
C ARG A 109 -1.09 -9.16 1.37
N MET A 110 -1.65 -10.36 1.46
CA MET A 110 -0.85 -11.60 1.47
C MET A 110 0.02 -11.72 0.22
N TYR A 111 -0.58 -11.51 -0.96
CA TYR A 111 0.14 -11.54 -2.23
C TYR A 111 1.32 -10.56 -2.23
N LEU A 112 1.08 -9.31 -1.83
CA LEU A 112 2.11 -8.28 -1.77
C LEU A 112 3.19 -8.54 -0.72
N THR A 113 2.83 -9.11 0.44
CA THR A 113 3.80 -9.57 1.45
C THR A 113 4.74 -10.62 0.85
N MET A 114 4.21 -11.58 0.07
CA MET A 114 5.03 -12.59 -0.60
C MET A 114 5.92 -12.00 -1.70
N LYS A 115 5.51 -10.87 -2.28
CA LYS A 115 6.33 -10.06 -3.22
C LYS A 115 7.26 -9.05 -2.54
N GLY A 116 7.41 -9.14 -1.21
CA GLY A 116 8.37 -8.35 -0.44
C GLY A 116 7.98 -6.88 -0.23
N TYR A 117 6.71 -6.51 -0.43
CA TYR A 117 6.25 -5.15 -0.11
C TYR A 117 6.00 -4.98 1.39
N ASN A 118 6.22 -3.75 1.87
CA ASN A 118 5.70 -3.31 3.16
C ASN A 118 4.20 -3.04 3.00
N VAL A 119 3.35 -3.92 3.52
CA VAL A 119 1.91 -3.89 3.23
C VAL A 119 1.07 -4.28 4.44
N LYS A 120 -0.05 -3.56 4.60
CA LYS A 120 -1.13 -3.85 5.55
C LYS A 120 -2.46 -3.90 4.82
N TYR A 121 -3.46 -4.56 5.40
CA TYR A 121 -4.83 -4.46 4.91
C TYR A 121 -5.67 -3.60 5.85
N LEU A 122 -6.57 -2.83 5.24
CA LEU A 122 -7.55 -2.02 5.95
C LEU A 122 -8.57 -2.94 6.63
N ASN A 123 -8.51 -3.04 7.97
CA ASN A 123 -9.25 -4.09 8.67
C ASN A 123 -10.73 -3.79 8.89
N ASP A 124 -11.10 -2.51 8.91
CA ASP A 124 -12.47 -1.99 9.03
C ASP A 124 -13.07 -1.58 7.68
N GLY A 125 -12.28 -1.59 6.61
CA GLY A 125 -12.75 -1.45 5.24
C GLY A 125 -13.11 -0.03 4.80
N LEU A 126 -13.37 0.09 3.49
CA LEU A 126 -13.72 1.36 2.86
C LEU A 126 -15.06 1.90 3.36
N LEU A 127 -16.02 1.03 3.72
CA LEU A 127 -17.31 1.47 4.25
C LEU A 127 -17.18 2.21 5.59
N THR A 128 -16.36 1.70 6.50
CA THR A 128 -16.05 2.43 7.74
C THR A 128 -15.25 3.71 7.46
N THR A 129 -14.37 3.68 6.46
CA THR A 129 -13.62 4.90 6.06
C THR A 129 -14.57 6.01 5.60
N VAL A 130 -15.57 5.70 4.76
CA VAL A 130 -16.54 6.72 4.31
C VAL A 130 -17.49 7.16 5.41
N ASP A 131 -17.86 6.29 6.36
CA ASP A 131 -18.64 6.70 7.54
C ASP A 131 -17.86 7.69 8.43
N LYS A 132 -16.53 7.52 8.56
CA LYS A 132 -15.67 8.48 9.26
C LYS A 132 -15.51 9.79 8.50
N LEU A 133 -15.38 9.72 7.18
CA LEU A 133 -15.27 10.89 6.30
C LEU A 133 -16.65 11.41 5.89
N ARG A 134 -17.52 11.71 6.87
CA ARG A 134 -18.84 12.31 6.62
C ARG A 134 -18.86 13.79 7.03
N GLY A 135 -19.53 14.62 6.22
CA GLY A 135 -19.71 16.04 6.51
C GLY A 135 -18.40 16.82 6.61
N SER A 136 -18.25 17.63 7.66
CA SER A 136 -17.08 18.48 7.88
C SER A 136 -15.77 17.70 8.02
N SER A 137 -15.81 16.48 8.57
CA SER A 137 -14.61 15.63 8.70
C SER A 137 -13.97 15.32 7.35
N ALA A 138 -14.76 15.14 6.29
CA ALA A 138 -14.25 14.91 4.95
C ALA A 138 -13.58 16.16 4.38
N ILE A 139 -14.21 17.31 4.58
CA ILE A 139 -13.71 18.61 4.08
C ILE A 139 -12.36 18.91 4.73
N GLU A 140 -12.27 18.74 6.05
CA GLU A 140 -11.06 18.98 6.80
C GLU A 140 -9.93 18.03 6.41
N PHE A 141 -10.22 16.73 6.31
CA PHE A 141 -9.24 15.76 5.87
C PHE A 141 -8.65 16.10 4.49
N ILE A 142 -9.49 16.48 3.52
CA ILE A 142 -9.01 16.84 2.18
C ILE A 142 -8.22 18.15 2.19
N ARG A 143 -8.56 19.09 3.07
CA ARG A 143 -7.79 20.33 3.27
C ARG A 143 -6.38 19.99 3.78
N GLU A 144 -6.28 19.23 4.87
CA GLU A 144 -5.00 18.79 5.45
C GLU A 144 -4.17 17.98 4.44
N LEU A 145 -4.79 17.06 3.70
CA LEU A 145 -4.11 16.25 2.69
C LEU A 145 -3.49 17.09 1.57
N LYS A 146 -4.08 18.24 1.23
CA LYS A 146 -3.54 19.16 0.22
C LYS A 146 -2.44 20.06 0.77
N GLU A 147 -2.47 20.39 2.06
CA GLU A 147 -1.47 21.24 2.70
C GLU A 147 -0.14 20.49 2.93
N ASN A 148 -0.20 19.16 3.09
CA ASN A 148 0.96 18.31 3.33
C ASN A 148 1.62 17.72 2.06
N LYS A 149 1.14 18.09 0.86
CA LYS A 149 1.68 17.64 -0.44
C LYS A 149 2.34 18.79 -1.18
#